data_AF-A0A831YE21-F1
#
_entry.id   AF-A0A831YE21-F1
#
_cell.length_a   1.000
_cell.length_b   1.000
_cell.length_c   1.000
_cell.angle_alpha   90.00
_cell.angle_beta   90.00
_cell.angle_gamma   90.00
#
_symmetry.space_group_name_H-M   'P 1'
#
loop_
_entity.id
_entity.type
_entity.pdbx_description
1 polymer ?
#
loop_
_entity_poly.entity_id
_entity_poly.type
_entity_poly.pdbx_seq_one_letter_code
_entity_poly.pdbx_strand_id
1 'polypeptide(L)'
;MSIYVLQSGKAVLECDMEYGEGKEITCVVSGVSRGCVEEAVKRTGYGGYMTLEGSRLYISTSIFRAGKTPGELIKELATLLRLC
;
A
#
# COMPACT_ATOMS: atom_id res chain seq x y z
N MET A 1 1.30 15.60 9.98
CA MET A 1 0.69 14.83 8.88
C MET A 1 1.59 14.92 7.67
N SER A 2 2.17 13.79 7.26
CA SER A 2 2.95 13.69 6.03
C SER A 2 2.18 12.80 5.07
N ILE A 3 1.44 13.41 4.15
CA ILE A 3 0.72 12.68 3.11
C ILE A 3 1.71 12.34 2.00
N TYR A 4 1.85 11.06 1.71
CA TYR A 4 2.65 10.53 0.62
C TYR A 4 1.74 10.14 -0.54
N VAL A 5 1.79 10.93 -1.62
CA VAL A 5 1.03 10.67 -2.84
C VAL A 5 1.96 10.09 -3.89
N LEU A 6 1.56 8.96 -4.46
CA LEU A 6 2.31 8.32 -5.54
C LEU A 6 1.36 7.85 -6.64
N GLN A 7 1.64 8.29 -7.87
CA GLN A 7 0.88 7.93 -9.06
C GLN A 7 1.73 7.08 -10.00
N SER A 8 1.14 6.00 -10.51
CA SER A 8 1.77 5.09 -11.47
C SER A 8 0.75 4.64 -12.51
N GLY A 9 0.83 5.21 -13.71
CA GLY A 9 -0.20 5.03 -14.73
C GLY A 9 -1.54 5.62 -14.26
N LYS A 10 -2.58 4.79 -14.23
CA LYS A 10 -3.91 5.15 -13.72
C LYS A 10 -4.04 5.00 -12.20
N ALA A 11 -3.15 4.23 -11.56
CA ALA A 11 -3.20 3.99 -10.14
C ALA A 11 -2.69 5.20 -9.35
N VAL A 12 -3.45 5.63 -8.36
CA VAL A 12 -3.05 6.67 -7.39
C VAL A 12 -3.12 6.06 -5.99
N LEU A 13 -2.04 6.21 -5.22
CA LEU A 13 -1.96 5.83 -3.82
C LEU A 13 -1.72 7.10 -2.99
N GLU A 14 -2.61 7.38 -2.06
CA GLU A 14 -2.51 8.49 -1.12
C GLU A 14 -2.39 7.92 0.29
N CYS A 15 -1.19 7.95 0.86
CA CYS A 15 -0.89 7.31 2.15
C CYS A 15 -0.62 8.34 3.24
N ASP A 16 -1.25 8.18 4.40
CA ASP A 16 -0.87 8.91 5.60
C ASP A 16 0.31 8.21 6.27
N MET A 17 1.50 8.80 6.13
CA MET A 17 2.77 8.20 6.56
C MET A 17 3.11 8.57 8.01
N GLU A 18 2.13 8.47 8.91
CA GLU A 18 2.38 8.65 10.33
C GLU A 18 3.01 7.38 10.92
N TYR A 19 4.32 7.40 11.07
CA TYR A 19 5.06 6.31 11.70
C TYR A 19 4.85 6.30 13.22
N GLY A 20 4.36 5.19 13.75
CA GLY A 20 4.32 4.91 15.18
C GLY A 20 4.26 3.41 15.42
N GLU A 21 4.84 2.94 16.52
CA GLU A 21 4.81 1.54 16.89
C GLU A 21 3.37 1.08 17.13
N GLY A 22 2.94 0.01 16.45
CA GLY A 22 1.55 -0.47 16.52
C GLY A 22 0.55 0.35 15.72
N LYS A 23 0.98 1.40 15.00
CA LYS A 23 0.12 2.13 14.05
C LYS A 23 0.11 1.45 12.68
N GLU A 24 -0.98 1.63 11.96
CA GLU A 24 -1.11 1.24 10.56
C GLU A 24 -1.00 2.49 9.68
N ILE A 25 -0.29 2.35 8.56
CA ILE A 25 -0.29 3.36 7.51
C ILE A 25 -1.55 3.15 6.68
N THR A 26 -2.36 4.19 6.56
CA THR A 26 -3.60 4.13 5.81
C THR A 26 -3.37 4.75 4.45
N CYS A 27 -3.66 4.00 3.40
CA CYS A 27 -3.58 4.43 2.01
C CYS A 27 -4.96 4.41 1.36
N VAL A 28 -5.31 5.44 0.62
CA VAL A 28 -6.44 5.40 -0.33
C VAL A 28 -5.89 5.02 -1.68
N VAL A 29 -6.47 3.98 -2.30
CA VAL A 29 -6.09 3.52 -3.64
C VAL A 29 -7.22 3.84 -4.60
N SER A 30 -6.91 4.56 -5.68
CA SER A 30 -7.88 4.97 -6.69
C SER A 30 -7.35 4.79 -8.12
N GLY A 31 -8.26 4.88 -9.10
CA GLY A 31 -7.95 4.76 -10.53
C GLY A 31 -7.70 3.34 -11.06
N VAL A 32 -7.80 2.33 -10.19
CA VAL A 32 -7.74 0.89 -10.53
C VAL A 32 -8.88 0.13 -9.88
N SER A 33 -9.22 -1.05 -10.42
CA SER A 33 -10.27 -1.90 -9.86
C SER A 33 -9.80 -2.58 -8.57
N ARG A 34 -10.74 -2.89 -7.67
CA ARG A 34 -10.45 -3.62 -6.42
C ARG A 34 -9.72 -4.95 -6.68
N GLY A 35 -10.14 -5.71 -7.69
CA GLY A 35 -9.51 -7.00 -8.02
C GLY A 35 -8.05 -6.85 -8.43
N CYS A 36 -7.68 -5.76 -9.12
CA CYS A 36 -6.29 -5.45 -9.40
C CYS A 36 -5.48 -5.18 -8.12
N VAL A 37 -6.06 -4.45 -7.16
CA VAL A 37 -5.38 -4.17 -5.88
C VAL A 37 -5.16 -5.45 -5.08
N GLU A 38 -6.16 -6.32 -5.00
CA GLU A 38 -6.05 -7.62 -4.32
C GLU A 38 -4.98 -8.51 -4.95
N GLU A 39 -4.91 -8.55 -6.28
CA GLU A 39 -3.88 -9.29 -7.02
C GLU A 39 -2.48 -8.68 -6.81
N ALA A 40 -2.35 -7.36 -6.85
CA ALA A 40 -1.09 -6.67 -6.58
C ALA A 40 -0.60 -6.95 -5.16
N VAL A 41 -1.48 -6.87 -4.15
CA VAL A 41 -1.18 -7.20 -2.75
C VAL A 41 -0.67 -8.64 -2.63
N LYS A 42 -1.32 -9.62 -3.27
CA LYS A 42 -0.85 -11.01 -3.29
C LYS A 42 0.53 -11.15 -3.90
N ARG A 43 0.79 -10.47 -5.02
CA ARG A 43 2.07 -10.52 -5.74
C ARG A 43 3.24 -9.93 -4.96
N THR A 44 3.00 -9.00 -4.03
CA THR A 44 4.07 -8.51 -3.15
C THR A 44 4.65 -9.59 -2.24
N GLY A 45 3.89 -10.66 -1.95
CA GLY A 45 4.26 -11.65 -0.93
C GLY A 45 4.12 -11.14 0.52
N TYR A 46 3.74 -9.88 0.73
CA TYR A 46 3.58 -9.25 2.06
C TYR A 46 2.10 -9.08 2.45
N GLY A 47 1.20 -9.87 1.89
CA GLY A 47 -0.24 -9.81 2.17
C GLY A 47 -0.59 -9.90 3.66
N GLY A 48 0.21 -10.59 4.46
CA GLY A 48 0.03 -10.66 5.92
C GLY A 48 0.24 -9.35 6.68
N TYR A 49 0.79 -8.32 6.02
CA TYR A 49 0.99 -6.97 6.59
C TYR A 49 0.03 -5.95 5.99
N MET A 50 -0.90 -6.36 5.13
CA MET A 50 -1.77 -5.47 4.39
C MET A 50 -3.24 -5.91 4.48
N THR A 51 -4.11 -4.95 4.80
CA THR A 51 -5.56 -5.18 4.87
C THR A 51 -6.25 -4.24 3.88
N LEU A 52 -7.13 -4.78 3.02
CA LEU A 52 -7.91 -3.99 2.08
C LEU A 52 -9.37 -3.91 2.54
N GLU A 53 -9.85 -2.72 2.87
CA GLU A 53 -11.26 -2.44 3.19
C GLU A 53 -11.82 -1.37 2.25
N GLY A 54 -12.69 -1.79 1.32
CA GLY A 54 -13.23 -0.87 0.30
C GLY A 54 -12.12 -0.33 -0.61
N SER A 55 -11.91 0.99 -0.60
CA SER A 55 -10.82 1.68 -1.31
C SER A 55 -9.61 1.98 -0.42
N ARG A 56 -9.64 1.56 0.85
CA ARG A 56 -8.57 1.79 1.81
C ARG A 56 -7.69 0.57 1.95
N LEU A 57 -6.38 0.78 1.82
CA LEU A 57 -5.34 -0.20 2.07
C LEU A 57 -4.61 0.20 3.35
N TYR A 58 -4.67 -0.64 4.37
CA TYR A 58 -3.93 -0.49 5.61
C TYR A 58 -2.65 -1.30 5.53
N ILE A 59 -1.52 -0.70 5.91
CA ILE A 59 -0.20 -1.32 5.92
C ILE A 59 0.32 -1.31 7.35
N SER A 60 0.53 -2.49 7.93
CA SER A 60 1.07 -2.61 9.29
C SER A 60 2.53 -2.16 9.33
N THR A 61 2.87 -1.32 10.31
CA THR A 61 4.27 -0.97 10.61
C THR A 61 5.10 -2.17 11.07
N SER A 62 4.48 -3.30 11.42
CA SER A 62 5.21 -4.55 11.71
C SER A 62 6.03 -5.07 10.52
N ILE A 63 5.80 -4.56 9.31
CA ILE A 63 6.59 -4.86 8.10
C ILE A 63 8.10 -4.58 8.30
N PHE A 64 8.47 -3.66 9.20
CA PHE A 64 9.88 -3.42 9.56
C PHE A 64 10.56 -4.70 10.09
N ARG A 65 9.83 -5.56 10.80
CA ARG A 65 10.35 -6.86 11.30
C ARG A 65 10.62 -7.86 10.18
N ALA A 66 9.96 -7.69 9.03
CA ALA A 66 10.20 -8.47 7.82
C ALA A 66 11.32 -7.88 6.94
N GLY A 67 12.05 -6.87 7.42
CA GLY A 67 13.18 -6.25 6.72
C GLY A 67 12.79 -5.28 5.61
N LYS A 68 11.55 -4.78 5.61
CA LYS A 68 11.04 -3.86 4.58
C LYS A 68 10.35 -2.67 5.21
N THR A 69 10.50 -1.50 4.62
CA THR A 69 9.80 -0.29 5.06
C THR A 69 8.42 -0.18 4.40
N PRO A 70 7.44 0.46 5.05
CA PRO A 70 6.16 0.74 4.40
C PRO A 70 6.30 1.53 3.10
N GLY A 71 7.26 2.46 3.03
CA GLY A 71 7.51 3.25 1.82
C GLY A 71 8.00 2.39 0.65
N GLU A 72 8.85 1.38 0.90
CA GLU A 72 9.27 0.42 -0.12
C GLU A 72 8.10 -0.45 -0.58
N LEU A 73 7.24 -0.88 0.35
CA LEU A 73 6.06 -1.67 0.00
C LEU A 73 5.06 -0.86 -0.84
N ILE A 74 4.84 0.41 -0.52
CA ILE A 74 4.00 1.33 -1.32
C ILE A 74 4.57 1.50 -2.73
N LYS A 75 5.89 1.68 -2.87
CA LYS A 75 6.55 1.79 -4.19
C LYS A 75 6.40 0.52 -5.03
N GLU A 76 6.55 -0.64 -4.40
CA GLU A 76 6.36 -1.93 -5.07
C GLU A 76 4.91 -2.13 -5.52
N LEU A 77 3.95 -1.85 -4.64
CA LEU A 77 2.53 -1.88 -4.98
C LEU A 77 2.22 -1.00 -6.18
N ALA A 78 2.68 0.25 -6.19
CA ALA A 78 2.44 1.14 -7.30
C ALA A 78 3.09 0.67 -8.62
N THR A 79 4.21 -0.04 -8.53
CA THR A 79 4.84 -0.67 -9.69
C THR A 79 3.97 -1.79 -10.24
N LEU A 80 3.40 -2.63 -9.36
CA LEU A 80 2.51 -3.72 -9.75
C LEU A 80 1.17 -3.21 -10.29
N LEU A 81 0.60 -2.19 -9.66
CA LEU A 81 -0.66 -1.55 -10.06
C LEU A 81 -0.59 -0.85 -11.41
N ARG A 82 0.62 -0.55 -11.90
CA ARG A 82 0.84 -0.03 -13.26
C ARG A 82 0.36 -0.99 -14.35
N LEU A 83 0.26 -2.29 -14.03
CA LEU A 83 -0.06 -3.35 -14.99
C LEU A 83 -1.57 -3.58 -15.19
N CYS A 84 -2.46 -2.73 -14.64
CA CYS A 84 -3.90 -3.02 -14.52
C CYS A 84 -4.86 -2.28 -15.50
#